data_AF-A0A816NF60-F1
#
_entry.id   AF-A0A816NF60-F1
#
_cell.length_a   1.000
_cell.length_b   1.000
_cell.length_c   1.000
_cell.angle_alpha   90.00
_cell.angle_beta   90.00
_cell.angle_gamma   90.00
#
_symmetry.space_group_name_H-M   'P 1'
#
loop_
_entity.id
_entity.type
_entity.pdbx_description
1 polymer ?
#
loop_
_entity_poly.entity_id
_entity_poly.type
_entity_poly.pdbx_seq_one_letter_code
_entity_poly.pdbx_strand_id
1 'polypeptide(L)' 'FLALPIADGADTRMCIVVEKLSKPCTFQECQPLCIQKYKGTGVCLGHNNSNCKCKYNC' A
#
# COMPACT_ATOMS: atom_id res chain seq x y z
N PHE A 1 -24.85 21.63 22.13
CA PHE A 1 -23.41 21.42 21.82
C PHE A 1 -23.24 19.98 21.37
N LEU A 2 -23.32 19.75 20.05
CA LEU A 2 -22.96 18.45 19.48
C LEU A 2 -21.45 18.45 19.36
N ALA A 3 -20.77 17.80 20.31
CA ALA A 3 -19.34 17.57 20.20
C ALA A 3 -19.11 16.63 19.02
N LEU A 4 -18.55 17.16 17.94
CA LEU A 4 -17.98 16.36 16.87
C LEU A 4 -16.91 15.45 17.49
N PRO A 5 -16.85 14.16 17.13
CA PRO A 5 -15.71 13.34 17.52
C PRO A 5 -14.48 14.06 16.96
N ILE A 6 -13.56 14.42 17.87
CA ILE A 6 -12.23 14.85 17.50
C ILE A 6 -11.71 13.68 16.69
N ALA A 7 -11.64 13.85 15.36
CA ALA A 7 -10.77 13.04 14.54
C ALA A 7 -9.38 13.41 15.05
N ASP A 8 -8.98 12.74 16.13
CA ASP A 8 -7.62 12.65 16.57
C ASP A 8 -6.88 12.38 15.28
N GLY A 9 -6.09 13.36 14.86
CA GLY A 9 -5.35 13.31 13.62
C GLY A 9 -4.36 12.19 13.81
N ALA A 10 -4.82 10.96 13.58
CA ALA A 10 -4.01 9.78 13.57
C ALA A 10 -3.08 10.06 12.41
N ASP A 11 -1.89 10.55 12.75
CA ASP A 11 -0.71 10.51 11.90
C ASP A 11 -0.48 9.02 11.64
N THR A 12 -1.31 8.44 10.77
CA THR A 12 -1.17 7.06 10.33
C THR A 12 0.10 7.10 9.52
N ARG A 13 1.19 6.68 10.17
CA ARG A 13 2.52 6.76 9.60
C ARG A 13 2.49 5.89 8.36
N MET A 14 2.60 6.51 7.20
CA MET A 14 2.57 5.76 5.95
C MET A 14 3.92 5.08 5.75
N CYS A 15 3.93 3.76 5.83
CA CYS A 15 5.04 2.94 5.40
C CYS A 15 4.95 2.64 3.91
N ILE A 16 6.12 2.57 3.28
CA ILE A 16 6.29 2.23 1.88
C ILE A 16 7.33 1.13 1.79
N VAL A 17 6.98 0.01 1.17
CA VAL A 17 7.93 -1.06 0.84
C VAL A 17 7.84 -1.39 -0.64
N VAL A 18 8.96 -1.79 -1.24
CA VAL A 18 9.04 -2.16 -2.65
C VAL A 18 9.42 -3.63 -2.74
N GLU A 19 8.47 -4.44 -3.13
CA GLU A 19 8.64 -5.88 -3.37
C GLU A 19 9.07 -6.10 -4.82
N LYS A 20 10.10 -6.92 -5.03
CA LYS A 20 10.47 -7.40 -6.37
C LYS A 20 9.69 -8.68 -6.67
N LEU A 21 8.86 -8.63 -7.69
CA LEU A 21 8.16 -9.78 -8.27
C LEU A 21 9.08 -10.50 -9.25
N SER A 22 8.89 -11.80 -9.43
CA SER A 22 9.62 -12.60 -10.44
C SER A 22 9.08 -12.39 -11.87
N LYS A 23 7.92 -11.76 -11.99
CA LYS A 23 7.21 -11.46 -13.24
C LYS A 23 7.00 -9.95 -13.34
N PRO A 24 6.70 -9.41 -14.54
CA PRO A 24 6.29 -8.02 -14.69
C PRO A 24 5.18 -7.68 -13.70
N CYS A 25 5.31 -6.53 -13.04
CA CYS A 25 4.33 -6.11 -12.05
C CYS A 25 2.98 -5.90 -12.73
N THR A 26 1.98 -6.65 -12.28
CA THR A 26 0.59 -6.44 -12.65
C THR A 26 -0.22 -6.13 -11.41
N PHE A 27 -1.30 -5.38 -11.57
CA PHE A 27 -2.20 -5.07 -10.46
C PHE A 27 -2.77 -6.36 -9.83
N GLN A 28 -3.03 -7.38 -10.64
CA GLN A 28 -3.53 -8.69 -10.18
C GLN A 28 -2.56 -9.43 -9.25
N GLU A 29 -1.25 -9.22 -9.34
CA GLU A 29 -0.27 -9.83 -8.44
C GLU A 29 0.11 -8.89 -7.28
N CYS A 30 0.35 -7.62 -7.60
CA CYS A 30 0.86 -6.64 -6.63
C CYS A 30 -0.18 -6.25 -5.56
N GLN A 31 -1.41 -5.98 -5.97
CA GLN A 31 -2.47 -5.55 -5.05
C GLN A 31 -2.77 -6.61 -3.98
N PRO A 32 -3.10 -7.87 -4.33
CA PRO A 32 -3.39 -8.88 -3.31
C PRO A 32 -2.17 -9.19 -2.43
N LEU A 33 -0.94 -9.14 -2.98
CA LEU A 33 0.27 -9.31 -2.18
C LEU A 33 0.40 -8.24 -1.09
N CYS A 34 0.19 -6.96 -1.45
CA CYS A 34 0.24 -5.86 -0.49
C CYS A 34 -0.89 -5.91 0.55
N ILE A 35 -2.09 -6.32 0.15
CA ILE A 35 -3.22 -6.50 1.07
C ILE A 35 -2.92 -7.64 2.05
N GLN A 36 -2.42 -8.78 1.58
CA GLN A 36 -2.19 -9.95 2.43
C GLN A 36 -1.00 -9.76 3.38
N LYS A 37 0.13 -9.23 2.92
CA LYS A 37 1.32 -9.03 3.76
C LYS A 37 1.20 -7.81 4.68
N TYR A 38 0.70 -6.70 4.15
CA TYR A 38 0.83 -5.39 4.81
C TYR A 38 -0.51 -4.74 5.15
N LYS A 39 -1.65 -5.37 4.79
CA LYS A 39 -2.98 -4.75 4.87
C LYS A 39 -3.03 -3.39 4.18
N GLY A 40 -2.27 -3.26 3.09
CA GLY A 40 -2.07 -2.01 2.35
C GLY A 40 -2.45 -2.10 0.89
N THR A 41 -2.12 -1.05 0.14
CA THR A 41 -2.40 -0.89 -1.29
C THR A 41 -1.13 -1.07 -2.09
N GLY A 42 -1.19 -1.86 -3.15
CA GLY A 42 -0.09 -2.12 -4.09
C GLY A 42 -0.20 -1.30 -5.36
N VAL A 43 0.90 -0.70 -5.81
CA VAL A 43 0.99 -0.03 -7.10
C VAL A 43 2.24 -0.47 -7.87
N CYS A 44 2.08 -0.71 -9.16
CA CYS A 44 3.19 -1.03 -10.04
C CYS A 44 3.87 0.25 -10.55
N LEU A 45 5.19 0.35 -10.36
CA LEU A 45 5.97 1.52 -10.75
C LEU A 45 6.45 1.38 -12.20
N GLY A 46 5.55 1.62 -13.16
CA GLY A 46 5.85 1.75 -14.59
C GLY A 46 5.71 0.46 -15.43
N HIS A 47 5.75 0.65 -16.75
CA HIS A 47 5.65 -0.44 -17.75
C HIS A 47 6.95 -1.29 -17.73
N ASN A 48 6.84 -2.61 -17.75
CA ASN A 48 7.95 -3.58 -17.67
C ASN A 48 8.77 -3.61 -16.36
N ASN A 49 8.32 -2.94 -15.30
CA ASN A 49 8.99 -3.06 -14.02
C ASN A 49 8.41 -4.25 -13.24
N SER A 50 9.28 -5.04 -12.60
CA SER A 50 8.84 -6.13 -11.70
C SER A 50 8.67 -5.65 -10.26
N ASN A 51 8.72 -4.33 -10.02
CA ASN A 51 8.62 -3.75 -8.69
C ASN A 51 7.17 -3.42 -8.34
N CYS A 52 6.69 -4.01 -7.26
CA CYS A 52 5.41 -3.73 -6.61
C CYS A 52 5.64 -2.85 -5.38
N LYS A 53 5.07 -1.65 -5.35
CA LYS A 53 5.17 -0.72 -4.21
C LYS A 53 3.94 -0.88 -3.33
N CYS A 54 4.10 -1.42 -2.12
CA CYS A 54 3.03 -1.46 -1.13
C CYS A 54 3.09 -0.23 -0.23
N LYS A 55 1.96 0.45 -0.09
CA LYS A 55 1.74 1.52 0.88
C LYS A 55 0.78 1.03 1.95
N TYR A 56 1.13 1.16 3.21
CA TYR A 56 0.32 0.70 4.32
C TYR A 56 0.51 1.58 5.55
N ASN A 57 -0.44 1.50 6.48
CA ASN A 57 -0.32 2.18 7.76
C ASN A 57 0.57 1.36 8.69
N CYS A 58 1.61 2.00 9.17
CA CYS A 58 2.46 1.62 10.29
C CYS A 58 2.50 2.82 11.25
#